data_AF-A0A532UXW0-F1
#
_entry.id   AF-A0A532UXW0-F1
#
_cell.length_a   1.000
_cell.length_b   1.000
_cell.length_c   1.000
_cell.angle_alpha   90.00
_cell.angle_beta   90.00
_cell.angle_gamma   90.00
#
_symmetry.space_group_name_H-M   'P 1'
#
loop_
_entity.id
_entity.type
_entity.pdbx_description
1 polymer ?
#
loop_
_entity_poly.entity_id
_entity_poly.type
_entity_poly.pdbx_seq_one_letter_code
_entity_poly.pdbx_strand_id
1 'polypeptide(L)'
;MATITAFVLATFTTPEKIGVTPLSMLWLLPLVASIVVVYKATKVPKITAVSFLKETAVLFGSIVIFMVITALILCASAWWITE
;
A
#
# COMPACT_ATOMS: atom_id res chain seq x y z
N MET A 1 29.10 -13.08 -19.80
CA MET A 1 28.18 -13.78 -18.88
C MET A 1 28.31 -13.27 -17.44
N ALA A 2 29.50 -13.31 -16.82
CA ALA A 2 29.71 -12.86 -15.43
C ALA A 2 29.23 -11.42 -15.11
N THR A 3 29.36 -10.48 -16.05
CA THR A 3 28.89 -9.10 -15.91
C THR A 3 27.36 -8.97 -15.84
N ILE A 4 26.63 -9.81 -16.59
CA ILE A 4 25.16 -9.82 -16.55
C ILE A 4 24.69 -10.41 -15.23
N THR A 5 25.31 -11.50 -14.76
CA THR A 5 24.97 -12.11 -13.46
C THR A 5 25.25 -11.15 -12.31
N ALA A 6 26.36 -10.42 -12.35
CA ALA A 6 26.69 -9.41 -11.34
C ALA A 6 25.70 -8.23 -11.36
N PHE A 7 25.28 -7.78 -12.55
CA PHE A 7 24.26 -6.72 -12.70
C PHE A 7 22.89 -7.15 -12.17
N VAL A 8 22.47 -8.38 -12.48
CA VAL A 8 21.23 -8.95 -11.95
C VAL A 8 21.31 -9.12 -10.44
N LEU A 9 22.40 -9.64 -9.87
CA LEU A 9 22.56 -9.68 -8.41
C LEU A 9 22.50 -8.28 -7.79
N ALA A 10 23.15 -7.30 -8.42
CA ALA A 10 23.14 -5.92 -7.95
C ALA A 10 21.70 -5.37 -7.84
N THR A 11 20.82 -5.65 -8.81
CA THR A 11 19.42 -5.17 -8.76
C THR A 11 18.61 -5.69 -7.58
N PHE A 12 18.99 -6.84 -7.00
CA PHE A 12 18.34 -7.41 -5.82
C PHE A 12 19.02 -7.01 -4.51
N THR A 13 20.30 -6.61 -4.56
CA THR A 13 21.09 -6.26 -3.36
C THR A 13 21.20 -4.77 -3.11
N THR A 14 21.03 -3.92 -4.14
CA THR A 14 21.04 -2.47 -3.94
C THR A 14 19.71 -2.01 -3.37
N PRO A 15 19.71 -1.26 -2.25
CA PRO A 15 18.47 -0.72 -1.69
C PRO A 15 17.76 0.16 -2.72
N GLU A 16 16.50 -0.18 -3.01
CA GLU A 16 15.66 0.66 -3.84
C GLU A 16 15.31 1.94 -3.07
N LYS A 17 15.64 3.09 -3.65
CA LYS A 17 15.29 4.39 -3.06
C LYS A 17 13.84 4.71 -3.40
N ILE A 18 12.93 4.22 -2.57
CA ILE A 18 11.53 4.60 -2.64
C ILE A 18 11.41 6.05 -2.14
N GLY A 19 11.20 6.98 -3.07
CA GLY A 19 10.98 8.38 -2.71
C GLY A 19 9.70 8.54 -1.90
N VAL A 20 9.66 9.50 -0.96
CA VAL A 20 8.46 9.84 -0.16
C VAL A 20 7.50 10.78 -0.90
N THR A 21 7.47 10.70 -2.23
CA THR A 21 6.60 11.56 -3.03
C THR A 21 5.14 11.10 -2.89
N PRO A 22 4.16 12.01 -3.04
CA PRO A 22 2.75 11.62 -3.04
C PRO A 22 2.43 10.54 -4.09
N LEU A 23 3.12 10.56 -5.23
CA LEU A 23 2.95 9.58 -6.30
C LEU A 23 3.48 8.19 -5.89
N SER A 24 4.62 8.14 -5.19
CA SER A 24 5.15 6.90 -4.63
C SER A 24 4.17 6.24 -3.64
N MET A 25 3.37 7.03 -2.91
CA MET A 25 2.37 6.50 -1.99
C MET A 25 1.21 5.79 -2.70
N LEU A 26 0.92 6.08 -3.98
CA LEU A 26 -0.10 5.34 -4.73
C LEU A 26 0.26 3.86 -4.92
N TRP A 27 1.55 3.50 -4.88
CA TRP A 27 2.00 2.11 -4.90
C TRP A 27 1.56 1.28 -3.69
N LEU A 28 1.06 1.92 -2.63
CA LEU A 28 0.42 1.22 -1.52
C LEU A 28 -0.99 0.73 -1.89
N LEU A 29 -1.68 1.34 -2.87
CA LEU A 29 -3.06 0.97 -3.21
C LEU A 29 -3.19 -0.50 -3.69
N PRO A 30 -2.35 -1.01 -4.62
CA PRO A 30 -2.38 -2.43 -5.00
C PRO A 30 -2.09 -3.38 -3.84
N LEU A 31 -1.19 -2.99 -2.94
CA LEU A 31 -0.85 -3.78 -1.76
C LEU A 31 -2.04 -3.86 -0.78
N VAL A 32 -2.65 -2.72 -0.47
CA VAL A 32 -3.83 -2.65 0.40
C VAL A 32 -4.99 -3.43 -0.23
N ALA A 33 -5.23 -3.28 -1.53
CA ALA A 33 -6.27 -4.04 -2.23
C ALA A 33 -6.06 -5.56 -2.08
N SER A 34 -4.83 -6.03 -2.22
CA SER A 34 -4.47 -7.45 -2.06
C SER A 34 -4.73 -7.94 -0.63
N ILE A 35 -4.32 -7.18 0.38
CA ILE A 35 -4.52 -7.53 1.80
C ILE A 35 -6.01 -7.58 2.14
N VAL A 36 -6.79 -6.60 1.67
CA VAL A 36 -8.23 -6.51 1.94
C VAL A 36 -8.99 -7.69 1.33
N VAL A 37 -8.64 -8.08 0.09
CA VAL A 37 -9.24 -9.25 -0.58
C VAL A 37 -8.94 -10.52 0.22
N VAL A 38 -7.68 -10.76 0.60
CA VAL A 38 -7.27 -11.97 1.34
C VAL A 38 -7.89 -12.00 2.75
N TYR A 39 -7.87 -10.86 3.45
CA TYR A 39 -8.50 -10.72 4.77
C TYR A 39 -9.98 -11.07 4.70
N LYS A 40 -10.70 -10.53 3.71
CA LYS A 40 -12.12 -10.79 3.59
C LYS A 40 -12.37 -12.24 3.20
N ALA A 41 -11.61 -12.78 2.24
CA ALA A 41 -11.78 -14.15 1.75
C ALA A 41 -11.59 -15.20 2.86
N THR A 42 -10.68 -14.97 3.81
CA THR A 42 -10.43 -15.88 4.94
C THR A 42 -11.46 -15.75 6.06
N LYS A 43 -12.19 -14.62 6.14
CA LYS A 43 -13.17 -14.34 7.20
C LYS A 43 -14.61 -14.71 6.85
N VAL A 44 -14.99 -14.77 5.56
CA VAL A 44 -16.37 -15.13 5.18
C VAL A 44 -16.54 -16.63 4.95
N PRO A 45 -17.50 -17.29 5.63
CA PRO A 45 -17.78 -18.72 5.44
C PRO A 45 -18.47 -19.02 4.10
N LYS A 46 -19.08 -18.02 3.45
CA LYS A 46 -19.73 -18.17 2.13
C LYS A 46 -19.45 -16.93 1.27
N ILE A 47 -18.78 -17.13 0.14
CA ILE A 47 -18.44 -16.05 -0.78
C ILE A 47 -19.59 -15.87 -1.78
N THR A 48 -20.33 -14.77 -1.67
CA THR A 48 -21.22 -14.31 -2.73
C THR A 48 -20.53 -13.17 -3.46
N ALA A 49 -20.34 -13.26 -4.77
CA ALA A 49 -19.48 -12.34 -5.53
C ALA A 49 -19.85 -10.86 -5.32
N VAL A 50 -21.15 -10.55 -5.30
CA VAL A 50 -21.64 -9.16 -5.14
C VAL A 50 -21.43 -8.63 -3.72
N SER A 51 -21.77 -9.41 -2.68
CA SER A 51 -21.57 -8.97 -1.28
C SER A 51 -20.08 -8.88 -0.96
N PHE A 52 -19.30 -9.85 -1.43
CA PHE A 52 -17.86 -9.89 -1.25
C PHE A 52 -17.19 -8.66 -1.87
N LEU A 53 -17.53 -8.33 -3.12
CA LEU A 53 -16.95 -7.17 -3.80
C LEU A 53 -17.34 -5.85 -3.12
N LYS A 54 -18.60 -5.69 -2.74
CA LYS A 54 -19.08 -4.51 -2.01
C LYS A 54 -18.35 -4.34 -0.68
N GLU A 55 -18.27 -5.40 0.13
CA GLU A 55 -17.63 -5.34 1.45
C GLU A 55 -16.11 -5.12 1.33
N THR A 56 -15.47 -5.74 0.33
CA THR A 56 -14.05 -5.52 0.01
C THR A 56 -13.80 -4.08 -0.40
N ALA A 57 -14.65 -3.51 -1.27
CA ALA A 57 -14.53 -2.12 -1.71
C ALA A 57 -14.73 -1.12 -0.55
N VAL A 58 -15.70 -1.38 0.34
CA VAL A 58 -15.93 -0.56 1.53
C VAL A 58 -14.72 -0.61 2.48
N LEU A 59 -14.18 -1.80 2.73
CA LEU A 59 -13.01 -1.97 3.59
C LEU A 59 -11.77 -1.29 2.99
N PHE A 60 -11.53 -1.48 1.69
CA PHE A 60 -10.47 -0.80 0.96
C PHE A 60 -10.61 0.72 1.07
N GLY A 61 -11.79 1.27 0.77
CA GLY A 61 -12.05 2.70 0.86
C GLY A 61 -11.81 3.25 2.27
N SER A 62 -12.22 2.52 3.32
CA SER A 62 -12.00 2.95 4.71
C SER A 62 -10.51 3.06 5.07
N ILE A 63 -9.68 2.13 4.61
CA ILE A 63 -8.24 2.15 4.84
C ILE A 63 -7.59 3.31 4.07
N VAL A 64 -7.99 3.54 2.82
CA VAL A 64 -7.46 4.65 2.01
C VAL A 64 -7.79 5.99 2.65
N ILE A 65 -9.04 6.19 3.11
CA ILE A 65 -9.45 7.42 3.81
C ILE A 65 -8.62 7.59 5.09
N PHE A 66 -8.45 6.53 5.87
CA PHE A 66 -7.63 6.58 7.08
C PHE A 66 -6.18 6.99 6.77
N MET A 67 -5.56 6.40 5.74
CA MET A 67 -4.21 6.76 5.30
C MET A 67 -4.09 8.25 4.95
N VAL A 68 -5.07 8.81 4.23
CA VAL A 68 -5.08 10.24 3.86
C VAL A 68 -5.16 11.12 5.11
N ILE A 69 -6.06 10.79 6.04
CA ILE A 69 -6.20 11.54 7.30
C ILE A 69 -4.90 11.51 8.10
N THR A 70 -4.28 10.33 8.25
CA THR A 70 -3.00 10.19 8.93
C THR A 70 -1.90 11.00 8.26
N ALA A 71 -1.82 10.99 6.93
CA ALA A 71 -0.83 11.79 6.19
C ALA A 71 -1.00 13.29 6.44
N LEU A 72 -2.23 13.80 6.43
CA LEU A 72 -2.52 15.20 6.71
C LEU A 72 -2.14 15.59 8.15
N ILE A 73 -2.47 14.74 9.12
CA ILE A 73 -2.10 14.96 10.53
C ILE A 73 -0.58 14.97 10.68
N LEU A 74 0.12 14.03 10.03
CA LEU A 74 1.59 14.00 10.07
C LEU A 74 2.19 15.26 9.47
N CYS A 75 1.70 15.72 8.32
CA CYS A 75 2.15 16.97 7.70
C CYS A 75 1.89 18.18 8.61
N ALA A 76 0.71 18.28 9.21
CA ALA A 76 0.37 19.37 10.14
C ALA A 76 1.26 19.34 11.39
N SER A 77 1.51 18.14 11.94
CA SER A 77 2.39 17.98 13.10
C SER A 77 3.84 18.34 12.79
N ALA A 78 4.33 17.95 11.61
CA ALA A 78 5.68 18.28 11.16
C ALA A 78 5.85 19.79 10.97
N TRP A 79 4.83 20.46 10.41
CA TRP A 79 4.81 21.93 10.31
C TRP A 79 4.88 22.56 11.69
N TRP A 80 4.02 22.12 12.62
CA TRP A 80 3.94 22.70 13.96
C TRP A 80 5.20 22.49 14.81
N ILE A 81 5.96 21.42 14.55
CA ILE A 81 7.24 21.15 15.25
C ILE A 81 8.38 21.97 14.65
N THR A 82 8.31 22.28 13.35
CA THR A 82 9.39 22.96 12.63
C THR A 82 9.32 24.49 12.78
N GLU A 83 8.14 25.04 13.05
CA GLU A 83 7.88 26.46 13.31
C GLU A 83 7.91 26.77 14.81
#